data_AF-A0A356RIA9-F1
#
_entry.id   AF-A0A356RIA9-F1
#
_cell.length_a   1.000
_cell.length_b   1.000
_cell.length_c   1.000
_cell.angle_alpha   90.00
_cell.angle_beta   90.00
_cell.angle_gamma   90.00
#
_symmetry.space_group_name_H-M   'P 1'
#
loop_
_entity.id
_entity.type
_entity.pdbx_description
1 polymer ?
#
loop_
_entity_poly.entity_id
_entity_poly.type
_entity_poly.pdbx_seq_one_letter_code
_entity_poly.pdbx_strand_id
1 'polypeptide(L)'
;EFRKHTRDAYYFNWHLTIDHEFQKPFEPTHESMAQLDLHADQPIHMLAANLRRAFSGIVAGHVKPQALNAIEENGPFKIHGDSMIMKIMDELLQSFINQHRMKIDQQNFKPCYEIVA
;
A
#
# COMPACT_ATOMS: atom_id res chain seq x y z
N GLU A 1 2.62 29.07 15.77
CA GLU A 1 3.80 29.75 15.18
C GLU A 1 4.00 29.51 13.69
N PHE A 2 4.31 28.30 13.17
CA PHE A 2 4.60 28.09 11.73
C PHE A 2 3.59 28.74 10.76
N ARG A 3 2.29 28.43 10.88
CA ARG A 3 1.22 29.00 10.01
C ARG A 3 1.15 30.53 10.06
N LYS A 4 1.41 31.14 11.22
CA LYS A 4 1.48 32.62 11.35
C LYS A 4 2.66 33.17 10.56
N HIS A 5 3.83 32.55 10.71
CA HIS A 5 5.06 32.98 10.05
C HIS A 5 5.01 32.83 8.53
N THR A 6 4.42 31.73 8.05
CA THR A 6 4.30 31.45 6.61
C THR A 6 3.02 32.03 5.98
N ARG A 7 2.21 32.75 6.77
CA ARG A 7 0.92 33.34 6.37
C ARG A 7 -0.06 32.33 5.77
N ASP A 8 -0.07 31.13 6.34
CA ASP A 8 -1.00 30.06 5.96
C ASP A 8 -2.28 30.12 6.80
N ALA A 9 -3.37 29.55 6.27
CA ALA A 9 -4.62 29.41 7.01
C ALA A 9 -4.44 28.50 8.23
N TYR A 10 -5.23 28.66 9.29
CA TYR A 10 -5.19 27.74 10.43
C TYR A 10 -5.94 26.44 10.16
N TYR A 11 -7.02 26.51 9.38
CA TYR A 11 -7.96 25.41 9.15
C TYR A 11 -7.57 24.48 8.00
N PHE A 12 -6.62 24.88 7.14
CA PHE A 12 -6.13 24.07 6.04
C PHE A 12 -4.65 24.34 5.80
N ASN A 13 -3.86 23.32 5.48
CA ASN A 13 -2.41 23.43 5.30
C ASN A 13 -2.06 23.66 3.83
N TRP A 14 -2.06 24.91 3.36
CA TRP A 14 -1.72 25.18 1.96
C TRP A 14 -0.22 25.08 1.69
N HIS A 15 0.63 25.21 2.73
CA HIS A 15 2.08 25.04 2.59
C HIS A 15 2.53 23.59 2.48
N LEU A 16 1.68 22.61 2.79
CA LEU A 16 2.03 21.21 2.61
C LEU A 16 2.15 20.90 1.12
N THR A 17 3.37 20.66 0.67
CA THR A 17 3.61 20.18 -0.69
C THR A 17 3.35 18.68 -0.73
N ILE A 18 2.43 18.26 -1.60
CA ILE A 18 2.11 16.86 -1.84
C ILE A 18 2.47 16.57 -3.29
N ASP A 19 3.43 15.67 -3.51
CA ASP A 19 3.78 15.26 -4.86
C ASP A 19 2.58 14.61 -5.58
N HIS A 20 2.51 14.76 -6.91
CA HIS A 20 1.44 14.19 -7.72
C HIS A 20 1.32 12.67 -7.56
N GLU A 21 2.44 11.98 -7.30
CA GLU A 21 2.48 10.53 -7.06
C GLU A 21 1.63 10.08 -5.86
N PHE A 22 1.43 10.96 -4.88
CA PHE A 22 0.58 10.72 -3.70
C PHE A 22 -0.90 11.11 -3.93
N GLN A 23 -1.21 11.82 -5.01
CA GLN A 23 -2.55 12.30 -5.32
C GLN A 23 -3.25 11.43 -6.36
N LYS A 24 -2.49 10.85 -7.30
CA LYS A 24 -3.05 10.02 -8.37
C LYS A 24 -3.80 8.82 -7.79
N PRO A 25 -5.09 8.63 -8.14
CA PRO A 25 -5.84 7.45 -7.75
C PRO A 25 -5.11 6.17 -8.18
N PHE A 26 -5.17 5.16 -7.32
CA PHE A 26 -4.58 3.86 -7.59
C PHE A 26 -5.67 2.81 -7.55
N GLU A 27 -5.89 2.15 -8.69
CA GLU A 27 -6.79 1.01 -8.81
C GLU A 27 -5.97 -0.28 -8.72
N PRO A 28 -6.19 -1.12 -7.70
CA PRO A 28 -5.41 -2.33 -7.48
C PRO A 28 -5.95 -3.48 -8.33
N THR A 29 -5.24 -3.78 -9.40
CA THR A 29 -5.40 -4.97 -10.25
C THR A 29 -4.15 -5.82 -10.14
N HIS A 30 -4.16 -7.08 -10.59
CA HIS A 30 -2.95 -7.90 -10.61
C HIS A 30 -1.82 -7.26 -11.41
N GLU A 31 -2.16 -6.60 -12.52
CA GLU A 31 -1.19 -5.86 -13.34
C GLU A 31 -0.63 -4.65 -12.60
N SER A 32 -1.48 -3.79 -12.03
CA SER A 32 -1.01 -2.57 -11.36
C SER A 32 -0.23 -2.85 -10.08
N MET A 33 -0.56 -3.95 -9.38
CA MET A 33 0.17 -4.42 -8.20
C MET A 33 1.53 -5.00 -8.57
N ALA A 34 1.64 -5.74 -9.68
CA ALA A 34 2.92 -6.27 -10.17
C ALA A 34 3.82 -5.15 -10.71
N GLN A 35 3.26 -4.09 -11.30
CA GLN A 35 4.05 -2.97 -11.84
C GLN A 35 4.63 -2.02 -10.77
N LEU A 36 4.36 -2.25 -9.48
CA LEU A 36 4.89 -1.39 -8.42
C LEU A 36 6.42 -1.48 -8.35
N ASP A 37 7.08 -0.33 -8.46
CA ASP A 37 8.53 -0.26 -8.28
C ASP A 37 8.88 -0.21 -6.80
N LEU A 38 9.20 -1.37 -6.24
CA LEU A 38 9.57 -1.58 -4.84
C LEU A 38 11.08 -1.88 -4.68
N HIS A 39 11.92 -1.18 -5.44
CA HIS A 39 13.38 -1.23 -5.31
C HIS A 39 13.94 -0.04 -4.54
N ALA A 40 15.11 -0.20 -3.92
CA ALA A 40 15.78 0.87 -3.19
C ALA A 40 16.48 1.91 -4.09
N ASP A 41 16.72 1.58 -5.36
CA ASP A 41 17.41 2.44 -6.33
C ASP A 41 16.47 3.47 -6.98
N GLN A 42 15.77 4.23 -6.12
CA GLN A 42 14.89 5.31 -6.51
C GLN A 42 14.86 6.38 -5.39
N PRO A 43 14.41 7.61 -5.66
CA PRO A 43 14.22 8.60 -4.61
C PRO A 43 13.30 8.06 -3.50
N ILE A 44 13.66 8.27 -2.24
CA ILE A 44 12.96 7.66 -1.09
C ILE A 44 11.45 7.96 -1.04
N HIS A 45 11.04 9.15 -1.52
CA HIS A 45 9.63 9.53 -1.59
C HIS A 45 8.86 8.75 -2.67
N MET A 46 9.52 8.31 -3.74
CA MET A 46 8.93 7.45 -4.77
C MET A 46 8.68 6.04 -4.24
N LEU A 47 9.67 5.47 -3.55
CA LEU A 47 9.50 4.19 -2.87
C LEU A 47 8.35 4.25 -1.86
N ALA A 48 8.26 5.33 -1.08
CA ALA A 48 7.14 5.55 -0.16
C ALA A 48 5.78 5.64 -0.88
N ALA A 49 5.72 6.28 -2.05
CA ALA A 49 4.50 6.34 -2.86
C ALA A 49 4.08 4.96 -3.38
N ASN A 50 5.02 4.11 -3.80
CA ASN A 50 4.75 2.73 -4.24
C ASN A 50 4.38 1.80 -3.08
N LEU A 51 5.02 1.92 -1.93
CA LEU A 51 4.61 1.22 -0.71
C LEU A 51 3.19 1.60 -0.29
N ARG A 52 2.84 2.89 -0.36
CA ARG A 52 1.45 3.36 -0.12
C ARG A 52 0.45 2.68 -1.07
N ARG A 53 0.81 2.53 -2.35
CA ARG A 53 -0.03 1.81 -3.34
C ARG A 53 -0.18 0.34 -2.99
N ALA A 54 0.93 -0.34 -2.65
CA ALA A 54 0.91 -1.75 -2.24
C ALA A 54 -0.04 -2.00 -1.06
N PHE A 55 0.11 -1.23 0.04
CA PHE A 55 -0.78 -1.34 1.19
C PHE A 55 -2.24 -0.98 0.84
N SER A 56 -2.47 0.02 0.00
CA SER A 56 -3.82 0.34 -0.49
C SER A 56 -4.44 -0.82 -1.26
N GLY A 57 -3.66 -1.56 -2.05
CA GLY A 57 -4.12 -2.74 -2.76
C GLY A 57 -4.44 -3.90 -1.84
N ILE A 58 -3.60 -4.15 -0.83
CA ILE A 58 -3.86 -5.14 0.22
C ILE A 58 -5.16 -4.82 0.95
N VAL A 59 -5.37 -3.56 1.36
CA VAL A 59 -6.63 -3.14 2.00
C VAL A 59 -7.81 -3.37 1.06
N ALA A 60 -7.70 -2.97 -0.21
CA ALA A 60 -8.76 -3.17 -1.19
C ALA A 60 -9.13 -4.64 -1.38
N GLY A 61 -8.14 -5.53 -1.48
CA GLY A 61 -8.35 -6.97 -1.65
C GLY A 61 -9.08 -7.64 -0.48
N HIS A 62 -9.22 -6.99 0.68
CA HIS A 62 -9.98 -7.53 1.82
C HIS A 62 -11.39 -6.94 1.96
N VAL A 63 -11.67 -5.75 1.42
CA VAL A 63 -12.90 -5.00 1.72
C VAL A 63 -13.68 -4.51 0.49
N LYS A 64 -13.05 -4.44 -0.69
CA LYS A 64 -13.69 -3.93 -1.90
C LYS A 64 -14.17 -5.09 -2.78
N PRO A 65 -15.47 -5.15 -3.14
CA PRO A 65 -16.02 -6.25 -3.94
C PRO A 65 -15.28 -6.53 -5.25
N GLN A 66 -14.89 -5.49 -5.98
CA GLN A 66 -14.16 -5.63 -7.26
C GLN A 66 -12.81 -6.33 -7.09
N ALA A 67 -12.06 -5.95 -6.05
CA ALA A 67 -10.77 -6.55 -5.75
C ALA A 67 -10.94 -7.97 -5.20
N LEU A 68 -11.94 -8.22 -4.35
CA LEU A 68 -12.28 -9.56 -3.87
C LEU A 68 -12.57 -10.53 -5.02
N ASN A 69 -13.41 -10.13 -5.98
CA ASN A 69 -13.71 -10.95 -7.15
C ASN A 69 -12.44 -11.25 -7.97
N ALA A 70 -11.60 -10.24 -8.20
CA ALA A 70 -10.34 -10.44 -8.92
C ALA A 70 -9.41 -11.43 -8.21
N ILE A 71 -9.38 -11.42 -6.86
CA ILE A 71 -8.59 -12.35 -6.05
C ILE A 71 -9.18 -13.77 -6.09
N GLU A 72 -10.51 -13.90 -6.08
CA GLU A 72 -11.18 -15.20 -6.24
C GLU A 72 -10.94 -15.82 -7.62
N GLU A 73 -10.92 -15.00 -8.67
CA GLU A 73 -10.75 -15.45 -10.06
C GLU A 73 -9.28 -15.75 -10.41
N ASN A 74 -8.35 -14.86 -10.02
CA ASN A 74 -6.97 -14.90 -10.49
C ASN A 74 -5.95 -15.25 -9.39
N GLY A 75 -6.40 -15.45 -8.16
CA GLY A 75 -5.54 -15.68 -7.00
C GLY A 75 -5.00 -14.38 -6.38
N PRO A 76 -4.05 -14.48 -5.42
CA PRO A 76 -3.53 -13.33 -4.69
C PRO A 76 -2.77 -12.34 -5.60
N PHE A 77 -2.70 -11.07 -5.19
CA PHE A 77 -1.81 -10.10 -5.82
C PHE A 77 -0.35 -10.49 -5.59
N LYS A 78 0.41 -10.64 -6.67
CA LYS A 78 1.85 -10.88 -6.60
C LYS A 78 2.57 -9.56 -6.46
N ILE A 79 3.33 -9.40 -5.37
CA ILE A 79 4.09 -8.20 -5.08
C ILE A 79 5.57 -8.58 -5.09
N HIS A 80 6.36 -7.93 -5.94
CA HIS A 80 7.79 -8.17 -6.09
C HIS A 80 8.58 -6.88 -5.99
N GLY A 81 9.88 -6.98 -5.75
CA GLY A 81 10.79 -5.85 -5.62
C GLY A 81 12.14 -6.26 -5.08
N ASP A 82 12.83 -5.33 -4.43
CA ASP A 82 14.10 -5.64 -3.78
C ASP A 82 13.92 -6.69 -2.66
N SER A 83 14.80 -7.68 -2.63
CA SER A 83 14.73 -8.81 -1.69
C SER A 83 14.67 -8.40 -0.22
N MET A 84 15.40 -7.36 0.20
CA MET A 84 15.39 -6.86 1.57
C MET A 84 14.07 -6.17 1.89
N ILE A 85 13.55 -5.36 0.96
CA ILE A 85 12.25 -4.68 1.11
C ILE A 85 11.12 -5.70 1.19
N MET A 86 11.10 -6.68 0.29
CA MET A 86 10.09 -7.75 0.27
C MET A 86 10.10 -8.56 1.56
N LYS A 87 11.28 -8.91 2.08
CA LYS A 87 11.41 -9.62 3.36
C LYS A 87 10.83 -8.82 4.53
N ILE A 88 11.19 -7.54 4.67
CA ILE A 88 10.69 -6.69 5.76
C ILE A 88 9.18 -6.48 5.63
N MET A 89 8.68 -6.33 4.41
CA MET A 89 7.25 -6.18 4.15
C MET A 89 6.47 -7.45 4.51
N ASP A 90 6.97 -8.63 4.15
CA ASP A 90 6.35 -9.89 4.54
C ASP A 90 6.34 -10.05 6.07
N GLU A 91 7.47 -9.84 6.76
CA GLU A 91 7.55 -9.90 8.23
C GLU A 91 6.54 -8.95 8.90
N LEU A 92 6.39 -7.72 8.37
CA LEU A 92 5.41 -6.75 8.86
C LEU A 92 3.97 -7.23 8.66
N LEU A 93 3.65 -7.71 7.45
CA LEU A 93 2.31 -8.17 7.12
C LEU A 93 1.92 -9.43 7.90
N GLN A 94 2.86 -10.38 8.09
CA GLN A 94 2.69 -11.53 8.98
C GLN A 94 2.42 -11.10 10.42
N SER A 95 3.09 -10.04 10.89
CA SER A 95 2.81 -9.48 12.22
C SER A 95 1.38 -8.97 12.35
N PHE A 96 0.80 -8.39 11.28
CA PHE A 96 -0.59 -7.96 11.27
C PHE A 96 -1.57 -9.13 11.28
N ILE A 97 -1.25 -10.23 10.59
CA ILE A 97 -2.04 -11.47 10.64
C ILE A 97 -2.05 -12.03 12.06
N ASN A 98 -0.86 -12.18 12.65
CA ASN A 98 -0.69 -12.74 14.00
C ASN A 98 -1.36 -11.88 15.09
N GLN A 99 -1.46 -10.56 14.87
CA GLN A 99 -2.13 -9.63 15.77
C GLN A 99 -3.61 -9.43 15.44
N HIS A 100 -4.16 -10.21 14.50
CA HIS A 100 -5.56 -10.14 14.08
C HIS A 100 -5.99 -8.75 13.57
N ARG A 101 -5.09 -8.04 12.87
CA ARG A 101 -5.33 -6.68 12.36
C ARG A 101 -5.83 -6.62 10.92
N MET A 102 -5.90 -7.75 10.21
CA MET A 102 -6.24 -7.79 8.79
C MET A 102 -7.75 -7.85 8.50
N LYS A 103 -8.54 -8.52 9.36
CA LYS A 103 -10.00 -8.65 9.23
C LYS A 103 -10.63 -8.86 10.61
N ILE A 104 -11.87 -8.40 10.80
CA ILE A 104 -12.62 -8.60 12.06
C ILE A 104 -12.94 -10.10 12.25
N ASP A 105 -13.38 -10.76 11.18
CA ASP A 105 -13.61 -12.20 11.16
C ASP A 105 -12.35 -12.93 10.70
N GLN A 106 -11.77 -13.69 11.63
CA GLN A 106 -10.52 -14.43 11.46
C GLN A 106 -10.72 -15.87 11.01
N GLN A 107 -11.97 -16.38 11.03
CA GLN A 107 -12.23 -17.74 10.56
C GLN A 107 -11.95 -17.79 9.05
N ASN A 108 -10.89 -18.50 8.68
CA ASN A 108 -10.41 -18.70 7.31
C ASN A 108 -9.76 -17.47 6.66
N PHE A 109 -9.05 -16.63 7.43
CA PHE A 109 -8.25 -15.56 6.84
C PHE A 109 -7.22 -16.13 5.84
N LYS A 110 -7.34 -15.74 4.57
CA LYS A 110 -6.37 -16.00 3.51
C LYS A 110 -5.83 -14.67 3.02
N PRO A 111 -4.51 -14.46 2.99
CA PRO A 111 -3.92 -13.26 2.42
C PRO A 111 -4.38 -13.06 0.96
N CYS A 112 -4.78 -11.84 0.62
CA CYS A 112 -5.05 -11.44 -0.77
C CYS A 112 -3.77 -11.08 -1.55
N TYR A 113 -2.60 -11.39 -1.00
CA TYR A 113 -1.30 -11.06 -1.57
C TYR A 113 -0.32 -12.23 -1.41
N GLU A 114 0.69 -12.24 -2.26
CA GLU A 114 1.83 -13.14 -2.24
C GLU A 114 3.09 -12.30 -2.47
N ILE A 115 4.03 -12.36 -1.52
CA ILE A 115 5.33 -11.70 -1.65
C ILE A 115 6.24 -12.62 -2.46
N VAL A 116 6.67 -12.15 -3.63
CA VAL A 116 7.55 -12.88 -4.54
C VAL A 116 8.97 -12.34 -4.36
N ALA A 117 9.85 -13.19 -3.85
CA ALA A 117 11.28 -12.90 -3.61
C ALA A 117 12.15 -13.18 -4.85
#